data_AF-R9HRB5-F1
#
_entry.id   AF-R9HRB5-F1
#
_cell.length_a   1.000
_cell.length_b   1.000
_cell.length_c   1.000
_cell.angle_alpha   90.00
_cell.angle_beta   90.00
_cell.angle_gamma   90.00
#
_symmetry.space_group_name_H-M   'P 1'
#
loop_
_entity.id
_entity.type
_entity.pdbx_description
1 polymer ?
#
loop_
_entity_poly.entity_id
_entity_poly.type
_entity_poly.pdbx_seq_one_letter_code
_entity_poly.pdbx_strand_id
1 'polypeptide(L)'
;MNVEEFREYCLSLPGVSEKMPFPNVADRYSRDVLCFYVGDKWFCFVNIEVFDFCCIKCRPEESTELRARYEGVKPGWHMNKKYWNSVYFNQDVPDSIIRELVARSYRLVVESLPKRERERYTPMHSL
;
A
#
# COMPACT_ATOMS: atom_id res chain seq x y z
N MET A 1 -4.84 -6.14 -13.12
CA MET A 1 -4.14 -7.24 -12.40
C MET A 1 -5.15 -7.92 -11.48
N ASN A 2 -4.94 -9.18 -11.11
CA ASN A 2 -5.80 -9.88 -10.15
C ASN A 2 -5.24 -9.84 -8.72
N VAL A 3 -6.02 -10.36 -7.75
CA VAL A 3 -5.67 -10.31 -6.32
C VAL A 3 -4.38 -11.06 -5.98
N GLU A 4 -4.15 -12.22 -6.59
CA GLU A 4 -2.92 -13.00 -6.34
C GLU A 4 -1.71 -12.31 -6.95
N GLU A 5 -1.81 -11.79 -8.18
CA GLU A 5 -0.71 -11.02 -8.81
C GLU A 5 -0.33 -9.78 -7.98
N PHE A 6 -1.32 -9.11 -7.39
CA PHE A 6 -1.09 -7.95 -6.52
C PHE A 6 -0.42 -8.37 -5.22
N ARG A 7 -0.92 -9.44 -4.58
CA ARG A 7 -0.36 -9.99 -3.35
C ARG A 7 1.08 -10.47 -3.55
N GLU A 8 1.33 -11.24 -4.61
CA GLU A 8 2.68 -11.69 -4.99
C GLU A 8 3.62 -10.51 -5.24
N TYR A 9 3.16 -9.47 -5.92
CA TYR A 9 3.95 -8.26 -6.12
C TYR A 9 4.31 -7.59 -4.78
N CYS A 10 3.36 -7.41 -3.87
CA CYS A 10 3.64 -6.83 -2.55
C CYS A 10 4.64 -7.67 -1.76
N LEU A 11 4.50 -9.01 -1.77
CA LEU A 11 5.39 -9.95 -1.08
C LEU A 11 6.78 -10.05 -1.72
N SER A 12 6.92 -9.69 -3.00
CA SER A 12 8.23 -9.65 -3.67
C SER A 12 9.16 -8.54 -3.16
N LEU A 13 8.61 -7.54 -2.46
CA LEU A 13 9.39 -6.44 -1.90
C LEU A 13 10.17 -6.92 -0.65
N PRO A 14 11.43 -6.49 -0.45
CA PRO A 14 12.28 -7.03 0.61
C PRO A 14 11.69 -6.88 2.02
N GLY A 15 11.64 -7.99 2.76
CA GLY A 15 11.19 -7.99 4.16
C GLY A 15 9.70 -7.70 4.35
N VAL A 16 8.89 -7.82 3.29
CA VAL A 16 7.45 -7.67 3.43
C VAL A 16 6.83 -8.91 4.07
N SER A 17 5.88 -8.66 4.97
CA SER A 17 4.97 -9.67 5.52
C SER A 17 3.53 -9.18 5.43
N GLU A 18 2.57 -10.07 5.59
CA GLU A 18 1.15 -9.76 5.49
C GLU A 18 0.37 -10.34 6.67
N LYS A 19 -0.73 -9.66 7.06
CA LYS A 19 -1.63 -10.10 8.14
C LYS A 19 -3.06 -9.63 7.87
N MET A 20 -4.02 -10.37 8.42
CA MET A 20 -5.43 -9.98 8.53
C MET A 20 -5.69 -9.48 9.95
N PRO A 21 -5.56 -8.17 10.25
CA PRO A 21 -5.62 -7.68 11.63
C PRO A 21 -7.05 -7.55 12.19
N PHE A 22 -8.09 -7.68 11.38
CA PHE A 22 -9.47 -7.36 11.76
C PHE A 22 -10.49 -8.53 11.64
N PRO A 23 -10.14 -9.81 11.86
CA PRO A 23 -11.01 -10.94 11.51
C PRO A 23 -12.35 -10.97 12.26
N ASN A 24 -12.42 -10.32 13.43
CA ASN A 24 -13.57 -10.39 14.33
C ASN A 24 -14.36 -9.07 14.46
N VAL A 25 -14.11 -8.08 13.61
CA VAL A 25 -14.84 -6.80 13.68
C VAL A 25 -16.27 -6.95 13.15
N ALA A 26 -17.20 -6.10 13.61
CA ALA A 26 -18.61 -6.20 13.20
C ALA A 26 -18.81 -5.95 11.70
N ASP A 27 -18.06 -5.01 11.14
CA ASP A 27 -18.07 -4.69 9.72
C ASP A 27 -17.50 -5.86 8.91
N ARG A 28 -18.31 -6.42 8.00
CA ARG A 28 -17.91 -7.58 7.20
C ARG A 28 -16.79 -7.23 6.24
N TYR A 29 -16.85 -6.06 5.62
CA TYR A 29 -15.84 -5.62 4.66
C TYR A 29 -14.44 -5.56 5.29
N SER A 30 -14.34 -5.01 6.50
CA SER A 30 -13.08 -4.89 7.22
C SER A 30 -12.43 -6.23 7.59
N ARG A 31 -13.20 -7.33 7.68
CA ARG A 31 -12.66 -8.66 8.06
C ARG A 31 -11.71 -9.22 7.01
N ASP A 32 -11.95 -8.88 5.75
CA ASP A 32 -11.22 -9.39 4.60
C ASP A 32 -10.10 -8.42 4.15
N VAL A 33 -9.72 -7.46 5.01
CA VAL A 33 -8.61 -6.55 4.75
C VAL A 33 -7.28 -7.23 5.09
N LEU A 34 -6.47 -7.44 4.04
CA LEU A 34 -5.09 -7.89 4.13
C LEU A 34 -4.17 -6.66 4.16
N CYS A 35 -3.39 -6.55 5.22
CA CYS A 35 -2.40 -5.48 5.40
C CYS A 35 -0.99 -6.00 5.08
N PHE A 36 -0.19 -5.21 4.37
CA PHE A 36 1.21 -5.47 4.07
C PHE A 36 2.12 -4.57 4.91
N TYR A 37 3.15 -5.19 5.47
CA TYR A 37 4.04 -4.65 6.48
C TYR A 37 5.49 -4.70 6.01
N VAL A 38 6.30 -3.72 6.42
CA VAL A 38 7.75 -3.84 6.45
C VAL A 38 8.21 -3.52 7.88
N GLY A 39 8.87 -4.49 8.52
CA GLY A 39 9.01 -4.48 9.98
C GLY A 39 7.64 -4.50 10.67
N ASP A 40 7.37 -3.50 11.50
CA ASP A 40 6.13 -3.32 12.25
C ASP A 40 5.15 -2.31 11.62
N LYS A 41 5.49 -1.71 10.48
CA LYS A 41 4.72 -0.62 9.86
C LYS A 41 4.00 -1.06 8.59
N TRP A 42 2.76 -0.60 8.43
CA TRP A 42 1.98 -0.83 7.20
C TRP A 42 2.42 0.14 6.11
N PHE A 43 2.46 -0.35 4.88
CA PHE A 43 2.62 0.49 3.69
C PHE A 43 1.50 0.30 2.67
N CYS A 44 0.75 -0.80 2.74
CA CYS A 44 -0.36 -1.05 1.83
C CYS A 44 -1.41 -1.93 2.53
N PHE A 45 -2.68 -1.78 2.16
CA PHE A 45 -3.70 -2.78 2.46
C PHE A 45 -4.73 -2.88 1.33
N VAL A 46 -5.43 -4.01 1.25
CA VAL A 46 -6.44 -4.32 0.23
C VAL A 46 -7.51 -5.23 0.83
N ASN A 47 -8.75 -5.16 0.35
CA ASN A 47 -9.74 -6.21 0.64
C ASN A 47 -9.57 -7.36 -0.37
N ILE A 48 -9.34 -8.59 0.10
CA ILE A 48 -8.99 -9.73 -0.78
C ILE A 48 -10.20 -10.40 -1.45
N GLU A 49 -11.40 -10.22 -0.92
CA GLU A 49 -12.63 -10.79 -1.48
C GLU A 49 -13.26 -9.83 -2.51
N VAL A 50 -13.33 -8.54 -2.18
CA VAL A 50 -13.92 -7.51 -3.05
C VAL A 50 -12.91 -6.99 -4.07
N PHE A 51 -11.65 -6.84 -3.66
CA PHE A 51 -10.53 -6.39 -4.50
C PHE A 51 -10.83 -5.12 -5.33
N ASP A 52 -11.39 -4.11 -4.66
CA ASP A 52 -11.80 -2.84 -5.27
C ASP A 52 -10.69 -1.78 -5.32
N PHE A 53 -9.93 -1.60 -4.24
CA PHE A 53 -8.80 -0.67 -4.15
C PHE A 53 -7.69 -1.19 -3.23
N CYS A 54 -6.47 -0.71 -3.46
CA CYS A 54 -5.43 -0.74 -2.44
C CYS A 54 -5.27 0.64 -1.78
N CYS A 55 -5.00 0.68 -0.48
CA CYS A 55 -4.75 1.92 0.24
C CYS A 55 -3.25 2.02 0.54
N ILE A 56 -2.62 3.09 0.07
CA ILE A 56 -1.18 3.27 0.09
C ILE A 56 -0.79 4.59 0.78
N LYS A 57 0.42 4.62 1.34
CA LYS A 57 1.02 5.81 1.91
C LYS A 57 1.66 6.65 0.80
N CYS A 58 1.51 7.96 0.91
CA CYS A 58 2.04 8.94 -0.05
C CYS A 58 2.57 10.16 0.72
N ARG A 59 3.45 10.92 0.08
CA ARG A 59 3.78 12.27 0.57
C ARG A 59 2.56 13.19 0.36
N PRO A 60 2.34 14.21 1.21
CA PRO A 60 1.19 15.09 1.10
C PRO A 60 1.05 15.79 -0.26
N GLU A 61 2.17 16.20 -0.83
CA GLU A 61 2.25 16.92 -2.10
C GLU A 61 1.79 15.99 -3.23
N GLU A 62 2.35 14.79 -3.29
CA GLU A 62 2.01 13.74 -4.26
C GLU A 62 0.54 13.27 -4.15
N SER A 63 0.00 13.25 -2.92
CA SER A 63 -1.38 12.80 -2.69
C SER A 63 -2.41 13.69 -3.38
N THR A 64 -2.16 15.01 -3.41
CA THR A 64 -3.07 15.96 -4.08
C THR A 64 -2.96 15.83 -5.59
N GLU A 65 -1.74 15.71 -6.12
CA GLU A 65 -1.49 15.54 -7.55
C GLU A 65 -2.10 14.26 -8.11
N LEU A 66 -1.95 13.12 -7.42
CA LEU A 66 -2.53 11.85 -7.85
C LEU A 66 -4.05 11.89 -7.92
N ARG A 67 -4.70 12.52 -6.92
CA ARG A 67 -6.16 12.70 -6.88
C ARG A 67 -6.68 13.67 -7.94
N ALA A 68 -5.85 14.61 -8.39
CA ALA A 68 -6.18 15.50 -9.50
C ALA A 68 -5.97 14.83 -10.87
N ARG A 69 -5.03 13.89 -10.95
CA ARG A 69 -4.66 13.21 -12.20
C ARG A 69 -5.55 12.02 -12.54
N TYR A 70 -6.02 11.29 -11.53
CA TYR A 70 -6.77 10.05 -11.72
C TYR A 70 -8.08 10.06 -10.92
N GLU A 71 -9.20 9.78 -11.57
CA GLU A 71 -10.52 9.61 -10.95
C GLU A 71 -10.55 8.43 -9.97
N GLY A 72 -9.77 7.38 -10.27
CA GLY A 72 -9.61 6.19 -9.44
C GLY A 72 -8.75 6.40 -8.20
N VAL A 73 -8.17 7.59 -7.97
CA VAL A 73 -7.45 7.89 -6.74
C VAL A 73 -8.33 8.74 -5.82
N LYS A 74 -8.67 8.19 -4.65
CA LYS A 74 -9.55 8.82 -3.66
C LYS A 74 -8.83 9.02 -2.31
N PRO A 75 -9.33 9.90 -1.44
CA PRO A 75 -8.80 10.04 -0.09
C PRO A 75 -8.80 8.69 0.66
N GLY A 76 -7.73 8.37 1.37
CA GLY A 76 -7.56 7.07 2.02
C GLY A 76 -8.73 6.68 2.93
N TRP A 77 -9.29 5.50 2.68
CA TRP A 77 -10.35 4.89 3.48
C TRP A 77 -9.85 4.55 4.89
N HIS A 78 -10.58 5.00 5.93
CA HIS A 78 -10.20 4.93 7.36
C HIS A 78 -8.79 5.43 7.75
N MET A 79 -8.06 6.05 6.83
CA MET A 79 -6.70 6.54 7.07
C MET A 79 -6.64 8.07 7.12
N ASN A 80 -5.49 8.60 7.56
CA ASN A 80 -5.20 10.02 7.46
C ASN A 80 -5.04 10.42 5.99
N LYS A 81 -6.04 11.12 5.46
CA LYS A 81 -6.18 11.53 4.05
C LYS A 81 -5.10 12.50 3.56
N LYS A 82 -4.28 13.05 4.45
CA LYS A 82 -3.09 13.82 4.09
C LYS A 82 -1.96 12.91 3.57
N TYR A 83 -1.89 11.68 4.07
CA TYR A 83 -0.76 10.78 3.82
C TYR A 83 -1.17 9.47 3.15
N TRP A 84 -2.47 9.24 2.94
CA TRP A 84 -2.97 7.97 2.43
C TRP A 84 -4.02 8.19 1.36
N ASN A 85 -3.94 7.38 0.30
CA ASN A 85 -4.91 7.37 -0.80
C ASN A 85 -5.41 5.94 -1.03
N SER A 86 -6.69 5.82 -1.38
CA SER A 86 -7.28 4.60 -1.94
C SER A 86 -7.13 4.67 -3.45
N VAL A 87 -6.46 3.70 -4.05
CA VAL A 87 -6.21 3.58 -5.49
C VAL A 87 -7.03 2.42 -6.02
N TYR A 88 -8.08 2.73 -6.77
CA TYR A 88 -9.03 1.74 -7.26
C TYR A 88 -8.47 0.97 -8.45
N PHE A 89 -8.67 -0.34 -8.45
CA PHE A 89 -8.34 -1.22 -9.56
C PHE A 89 -9.36 -1.09 -10.69
N ASN A 90 -8.96 -1.44 -11.92
CA ASN A 90 -9.83 -1.47 -13.10
C ASN A 90 -10.54 -0.14 -13.40
N GLN A 91 -9.94 0.99 -12.98
CA GLN A 91 -10.36 2.34 -13.36
C GLN A 91 -9.29 2.97 -14.26
N ASP A 92 -9.09 4.28 -14.16
CA ASP A 92 -8.18 5.05 -15.00
C ASP A 92 -6.71 5.01 -14.56
N VAL A 93 -6.41 4.31 -13.46
CA VAL A 93 -5.03 4.08 -12.98
C VAL A 93 -4.49 2.78 -13.56
N PRO A 94 -3.48 2.81 -14.44
CA PRO A 94 -2.91 1.58 -14.99
C PRO A 94 -2.25 0.72 -13.92
N ASP A 95 -2.31 -0.60 -14.07
CA ASP A 95 -1.70 -1.55 -13.13
C ASP A 95 -0.20 -1.28 -12.86
N SER A 96 0.54 -0.86 -13.89
CA SER A 96 1.95 -0.49 -13.77
C SER A 96 2.16 0.70 -12.83
N ILE A 97 1.26 1.68 -12.87
CA ILE A 97 1.27 2.84 -11.96
C ILE A 97 0.89 2.40 -10.55
N ILE A 98 -0.12 1.54 -10.39
CA ILE A 98 -0.47 1.00 -9.06
C ILE A 98 0.73 0.30 -8.42
N ARG A 99 1.45 -0.54 -9.17
CA ARG A 99 2.68 -1.19 -8.70
C ARG A 99 3.75 -0.17 -8.31
N GLU A 100 4.01 0.84 -9.13
CA GLU A 100 4.95 1.92 -8.81
C GLU A 100 4.59 2.64 -7.50
N LEU A 101 3.30 2.96 -7.33
CA LEU A 101 2.80 3.66 -6.15
C LEU A 101 2.92 2.80 -4.88
N VAL A 102 2.67 1.50 -4.97
CA VAL A 102 2.92 0.54 -3.87
C VAL A 102 4.41 0.50 -3.51
N ALA A 103 5.31 0.40 -4.49
CA ALA A 103 6.76 0.43 -4.25
C ALA A 103 7.23 1.76 -3.64
N ARG A 104 6.63 2.89 -4.02
CA ARG A 104 6.90 4.20 -3.41
C ARG A 104 6.41 4.26 -1.97
N SER A 105 5.22 3.75 -1.70
CA SER A 105 4.69 3.64 -0.33
C SER A 105 5.61 2.80 0.56
N TYR A 106 6.04 1.63 0.06
CA TYR A 106 7.02 0.77 0.73
C TYR A 106 8.31 1.53 1.07
N ARG A 107 8.93 2.20 0.08
CA ARG A 107 10.16 2.99 0.29
C ARG A 107 9.97 4.09 1.33
N LEU A 108 8.86 4.82 1.27
CA LEU A 108 8.52 5.86 2.24
C LEU A 108 8.40 5.32 3.66
N VAL A 109 7.83 4.13 3.82
CA VAL A 109 7.72 3.48 5.14
C VAL A 109 9.08 2.97 5.61
N VAL A 110 9.89 2.36 4.74
CA VAL A 110 11.27 1.94 5.03
C VAL A 110 12.14 3.12 5.47
N GLU A 111 12.06 4.26 4.78
CA GLU A 111 12.77 5.51 5.14
C GLU A 111 12.42 5.96 6.56
N SER A 112 11.16 5.76 6.97
CA SER A 112 10.67 6.12 8.31
C SER A 112 11.07 5.15 9.43
N LEU A 113 11.70 4.02 9.13
CA LEU A 113 12.16 3.06 10.13
C LEU A 113 13.42 3.57 10.86
N PRO A 114 13.66 3.12 12.11
CA PRO A 114 14.94 3.33 12.78
C PRO A 114 16.10 2.86 11.91
N LYS A 115 17.24 3.56 11.95
CA LYS A 115 18.40 3.31 11.07
C LYS A 115 18.77 1.82 10.97
N ARG A 116 18.87 1.14 12.12
CA ARG A 116 19.21 -0.28 12.22
C ARG A 116 18.23 -1.20 11.47
N GLU A 117 16.95 -0.86 11.48
CA GLU A 117 15.92 -1.64 10.77
C GLU A 117 15.89 -1.29 9.29
N ARG A 118 16.03 -0.01 8.94
CA ARG A 118 16.09 0.45 7.54
C ARG A 118 17.23 -0.20 6.76
N GLU A 119 18.39 -0.38 7.38
CA GLU A 119 19.56 -1.04 6.76
C GLU A 119 19.30 -2.50 6.37
N ARG A 120 18.32 -3.19 6.98
CA ARG A 120 17.94 -4.56 6.60
C ARG A 120 17.19 -4.64 5.27
N TYR A 121 16.54 -3.55 4.88
CA TYR A 121 15.62 -3.49 3.73
C TYR A 121 16.13 -2.59 2.61
N THR A 122 17.22 -1.85 2.84
CA THR A 122 17.89 -1.05 1.82
C THR A 122 18.90 -1.94 1.09
N PRO A 123 18.82 -2.10 -0.23
CA PRO A 123 19.82 -2.87 -0.98
C PRO A 123 21.23 -2.32 -0.73
N MET A 124 22.17 -3.17 -0.36
CA MET A 124 23.56 -2.76 -0.06
C MET A 124 24.38 -2.29 -1.28
N HIS A 125 23.83 -2.26 -2.49
CA HIS A 125 24.54 -1.80 -3.68
C HIS A 125 23.67 -0.89 -4.55
N SER A 126 23.84 0.41 -4.32
CA SER A 126 23.66 1.47 -5.30
C SER A 126 24.66 2.57 -4.94
N LEU A 127 25.94 2.23 -5.11
CA LEU A 127 27.04 3.18 -5.29
C LEU A 127 27.47 3.10 -6.76
#